data_AF-A0A0K0DFR3-F1
#
_entry.id   AF-A0A0K0DFR3-F1
#
_cell.length_a   1.000
_cell.length_b   1.000
_cell.length_c   1.000
_cell.angle_alpha   90.00
_cell.angle_beta   90.00
_cell.angle_gamma   90.00
#
_symmetry.space_group_name_H-M   'P 1'
#
loop_
_entity.id
_entity.type
_entity.pdbx_description
1 polymer ?
#
loop_
_entity_poly.entity_id
_entity_poly.type
_entity_poly.pdbx_seq_one_letter_code
_entity_poly.pdbx_strand_id
1 'polypeptide(L)'
;LTISLLLNKNDFSFCPDPCCHGVLSSSPLFLTRSCSLNKCLNKDRCTIEHEFNDNFPAMRKNHWNITCPCGRGLMYRPDVEACVHADLCSEVDRCPVTFDCVNTIADPGFKCICQLGFIKDVSLLATLL
;
A
#
# COMPACT_ATOMS: atom_id res chain seq x y z
N LEU A 1 -1.78 23.32 7.10
CA LEU A 1 -3.11 23.78 6.62
C LEU A 1 -4.13 22.72 6.98
N THR A 2 -4.92 22.92 8.02
CA THR A 2 -6.07 22.05 8.33
C THR A 2 -7.12 22.34 7.27
N ILE A 3 -7.52 21.35 6.47
CA ILE A 3 -8.60 21.50 5.50
C ILE A 3 -9.92 21.58 6.27
N SER A 4 -10.21 22.76 6.83
CA SER A 4 -11.53 23.13 7.32
C SER A 4 -12.31 23.67 6.11
N LEU A 5 -12.82 22.75 5.28
CA LEU A 5 -13.76 23.09 4.21
C LEU A 5 -15.02 23.66 4.85
N LEU A 6 -15.19 24.99 4.70
CA LEU A 6 -16.43 25.71 4.93
C LEU A 6 -17.49 25.15 3.96
N LEU A 7 -18.26 24.18 4.43
CA LEU A 7 -19.46 23.68 3.80
C LEU A 7 -20.64 23.90 4.76
N ASN A 8 -21.83 24.06 4.18
CA ASN A 8 -23.03 24.60 4.80
C ASN A 8 -23.39 23.88 6.11
N LYS A 9 -24.25 24.49 6.95
CA LYS A 9 -24.69 23.93 8.25
C LYS A 9 -25.42 22.57 8.16
N ASN A 10 -25.66 22.06 6.95
CA ASN A 10 -26.23 20.74 6.63
C ASN A 10 -25.23 19.77 5.96
N ASP A 11 -23.99 20.21 5.72
CA ASP A 11 -22.96 19.39 5.12
C ASP A 11 -22.24 18.65 6.25
N PHE A 12 -22.47 17.35 6.33
CA PHE A 12 -21.72 16.44 7.18
C PHE A 12 -20.23 16.72 6.99
N SER A 13 -19.50 16.93 8.09
CA SER A 13 -18.04 16.99 8.05
C SER A 13 -17.55 15.79 7.24
N PHE A 14 -16.89 16.05 6.10
CA PHE A 14 -16.18 15.03 5.32
C PHE A 14 -14.96 14.61 6.13
N CYS A 15 -15.17 13.97 7.27
CA CYS A 15 -14.11 13.31 8.01
C CYS A 15 -13.78 12.05 7.23
N PRO A 16 -12.65 11.98 6.52
CA PRO A 16 -12.29 10.77 5.80
C PRO A 16 -12.10 9.65 6.82
N ASP A 17 -12.69 8.49 6.55
CA ASP A 17 -12.36 7.26 7.25
C ASP A 17 -11.62 6.35 6.26
N PRO A 18 -10.29 6.23 6.39
CA PRO A 18 -9.48 5.41 5.48
C PRO A 18 -9.96 3.96 5.37
N CYS A 19 -10.60 3.44 6.42
CA CYS A 19 -11.05 2.06 6.49
C CYS A 19 -12.40 1.83 5.84
N CYS A 20 -13.02 2.89 5.34
CA CYS A 20 -14.34 2.87 4.72
C CYS A 20 -14.27 3.38 3.29
N HIS A 21 -13.13 3.20 2.62
CA HIS A 21 -12.95 3.55 1.22
C HIS A 21 -14.11 3.03 0.35
N GLY A 22 -14.63 3.88 -0.53
CA GLY A 22 -15.78 3.56 -1.39
C GLY A 22 -17.16 3.61 -0.71
N VAL A 23 -17.21 3.74 0.62
CA VAL A 23 -18.47 3.83 1.37
C VAL A 23 -18.85 5.29 1.57
N LEU A 24 -20.03 5.68 1.07
CA LEU A 24 -20.55 7.03 1.25
C LEU A 24 -20.69 7.37 2.74
N SER A 25 -20.27 8.57 3.12
CA SER A 25 -20.33 9.08 4.50
C SER A 25 -21.76 9.15 5.05
N SER A 26 -22.76 9.28 4.16
CA SER A 26 -24.19 9.26 4.49
C SER A 26 -24.78 7.86 4.64
N SER A 27 -24.02 6.81 4.30
CA SER A 27 -24.55 5.44 4.36
C SER A 27 -24.64 4.94 5.81
N PRO A 28 -25.63 4.08 6.13
CA PRO A 28 -25.71 3.44 7.44
C PRO A 28 -24.42 2.70 7.80
N LEU A 29 -23.76 2.04 6.83
CA LEU A 29 -22.51 1.31 7.04
C LEU A 29 -21.36 2.19 7.55
N PHE A 30 -21.30 3.44 7.08
CA PHE A 30 -20.33 4.42 7.52
C PHE A 30 -20.67 4.92 8.93
N LEU A 31 -21.95 5.28 9.15
CA LEU A 31 -22.44 5.80 10.43
C LEU A 31 -22.32 4.78 11.57
N THR A 32 -22.55 3.50 11.29
CA THR A 32 -22.37 2.40 12.25
C THR A 32 -20.92 1.92 12.35
N ARG A 33 -20.00 2.50 11.57
CA ARG A 33 -18.58 2.10 11.43
C ARG A 33 -18.39 0.62 11.03
N SER A 34 -19.43 -0.04 10.52
CA SER A 34 -19.39 -1.44 10.13
C SER A 34 -18.43 -1.68 8.95
N CYS A 35 -18.19 -0.66 8.12
CA CYS A 35 -17.19 -0.70 7.05
C CYS A 35 -15.75 -0.96 7.54
N SER A 36 -15.40 -0.59 8.78
CA SER A 36 -14.04 -0.74 9.31
C SER A 36 -13.68 -2.17 9.74
N LEU A 37 -14.65 -3.09 9.88
CA LEU A 37 -14.46 -4.35 10.59
C LEU A 37 -13.52 -5.35 9.89
N ASN A 38 -13.18 -5.18 8.61
CA ASN A 38 -12.32 -6.11 7.86
C ASN A 38 -11.27 -5.46 6.94
N LYS A 39 -11.26 -4.13 6.80
CA LYS A 39 -10.53 -3.46 5.71
C LYS A 39 -9.18 -2.85 6.12
N CYS A 40 -8.94 -2.59 7.42
CA CYS A 40 -7.66 -2.01 7.86
C CYS A 40 -7.28 -2.49 9.26
N LEU A 41 -6.38 -3.47 9.32
CA LEU A 41 -5.82 -3.96 10.58
C LEU A 41 -5.00 -2.89 11.34
N ASN A 42 -4.54 -1.82 10.65
CA ASN A 42 -3.67 -0.77 11.16
C ASN A 42 -4.20 0.65 10.82
N LYS A 43 -5.49 0.89 11.09
CA LYS A 43 -6.19 2.17 10.78
C LYS A 43 -5.44 3.41 11.24
N ASP A 44 -4.90 3.35 12.45
CA ASP A 44 -4.17 4.41 13.13
C ASP A 44 -2.86 4.79 12.44
N ARG A 45 -2.37 3.93 11.55
CA ARG A 45 -1.11 4.13 10.83
C ARG A 45 -1.31 4.44 9.35
N CYS A 46 -2.54 4.38 8.83
CA CYS A 46 -2.84 4.77 7.45
C CYS A 46 -2.80 6.29 7.31
N THR A 47 -2.21 6.78 6.23
CA THR A 47 -2.06 8.20 5.92
C THR A 47 -2.91 8.60 4.71
N ILE A 48 -3.42 9.83 4.76
CA ILE A 48 -4.03 10.51 3.61
C ILE A 48 -3.11 11.63 3.25
N GLU A 49 -2.47 11.52 2.09
CA GLU A 49 -1.55 12.52 1.59
C GLU A 49 -2.32 13.51 0.70
N HIS A 50 -2.40 14.75 1.15
CA HIS A 50 -3.20 15.79 0.50
C HIS A 50 -2.81 16.02 -0.96
N GLU A 51 -1.53 15.86 -1.29
CA GLU A 51 -0.98 16.03 -2.64
C GLU A 51 -1.54 15.02 -3.65
N PHE A 52 -2.01 13.86 -3.17
CA PHE A 52 -2.60 12.82 -4.01
C PHE A 52 -4.14 12.78 -3.95
N ASN A 53 -4.77 13.81 -3.37
CA ASN A 53 -6.21 13.90 -3.15
C ASN A 53 -6.76 15.25 -3.64
N ASP A 54 -6.63 15.50 -4.94
CA ASP A 54 -7.12 16.71 -5.62
C ASP A 54 -8.43 16.48 -6.41
N ASN A 55 -8.82 15.22 -6.63
CA ASN A 55 -10.04 14.85 -7.32
C ASN A 55 -11.27 14.99 -6.41
N PHE A 56 -11.82 16.21 -6.36
CA PHE A 56 -12.99 16.54 -5.53
C PHE A 56 -14.23 15.64 -5.78
N PRO A 57 -14.62 15.30 -7.04
CA PRO A 57 -15.68 14.32 -7.27
C PRO A 57 -15.44 12.94 -6.64
N ALA A 58 -14.20 12.45 -6.66
CA ALA A 58 -13.82 11.18 -6.04
C ALA A 58 -13.85 11.29 -4.50
N MET A 59 -13.31 12.36 -3.94
CA MET A 59 -13.33 12.61 -2.49
C MET A 59 -14.75 12.67 -1.93
N ARG A 60 -15.70 13.30 -2.63
CA ARG A 60 -17.11 13.33 -2.21
C ARG A 60 -17.76 11.94 -2.17
N LYS A 61 -17.24 10.99 -2.93
CA LYS A 61 -17.65 9.58 -2.92
C LYS A 61 -16.84 8.73 -1.93
N ASN A 62 -16.03 9.35 -1.08
CA ASN A 62 -15.12 8.70 -0.15
C ASN A 62 -14.06 7.81 -0.85
N HIS A 63 -13.66 8.18 -2.07
CA HIS A 63 -12.58 7.52 -2.81
C HIS A 63 -11.25 8.25 -2.55
N TRP A 64 -10.85 8.29 -1.29
CA TRP A 64 -9.58 8.90 -0.89
C TRP A 64 -8.41 8.01 -1.30
N ASN A 65 -7.34 8.62 -1.81
CA ASN A 65 -6.07 7.95 -1.97
C ASN A 65 -5.40 7.85 -0.60
N ILE A 66 -5.23 6.61 -0.14
CA ILE A 66 -4.80 6.25 1.21
C ILE A 66 -3.59 5.32 1.07
N THR A 67 -2.59 5.52 1.92
CA THR A 67 -1.47 4.61 2.06
C THR A 67 -1.51 4.01 3.47
N CYS A 68 -1.53 2.69 3.59
CA CYS A 68 -1.37 2.01 4.88
C CYS A 68 0.01 1.36 4.98
N PRO A 69 0.66 1.34 6.16
CA PRO A 69 1.93 0.66 6.32
C PRO A 69 1.73 -0.84 6.29
N CYS A 70 2.61 -1.51 5.56
CA CYS A 70 2.65 -2.95 5.44
C CYS A 70 3.87 -3.55 6.14
N GLY A 71 3.84 -4.88 6.34
CA GLY A 71 5.02 -5.62 6.79
C GLY A 71 6.16 -5.57 5.76
N ARG A 72 7.34 -6.05 6.15
CA ARG A 72 8.49 -6.15 5.22
C ARG A 72 8.13 -6.96 3.98
N GLY A 73 8.59 -6.51 2.82
CA GLY A 73 8.33 -7.16 1.52
C GLY A 73 6.91 -6.99 0.98
N LEU A 74 6.07 -6.20 1.65
CA LEU A 74 4.69 -5.92 1.25
C LEU A 74 4.51 -4.44 0.92
N MET A 75 3.60 -4.14 -0.01
CA MET A 75 3.14 -2.80 -0.33
C MET A 75 1.63 -2.71 -0.22
N TYR A 76 1.11 -1.55 0.20
CA TYR A 76 -0.33 -1.33 0.23
C TYR A 76 -0.84 -1.02 -1.16
N ARG A 77 -1.91 -1.70 -1.56
CA ARG A 77 -2.57 -1.50 -2.85
C ARG A 77 -3.98 -0.95 -2.63
N PRO A 78 -4.23 0.33 -2.93
CA PRO A 78 -5.53 0.96 -2.70
C PRO A 78 -6.68 0.30 -3.48
N ASP A 79 -6.40 -0.26 -4.65
CA ASP A 79 -7.39 -0.92 -5.53
C ASP A 79 -7.96 -2.21 -4.96
N VAL A 80 -7.18 -2.93 -4.14
CA VAL A 80 -7.61 -4.15 -3.43
C VAL A 80 -7.68 -3.96 -1.92
N GLU A 81 -7.44 -2.73 -1.45
CA GLU A 81 -7.44 -2.29 -0.06
C GLU A 81 -6.64 -3.20 0.90
N ALA A 82 -5.53 -3.76 0.42
CA ALA A 82 -4.76 -4.77 1.15
C ALA A 82 -3.26 -4.60 0.95
N CYS A 83 -2.49 -5.13 1.91
CA CYS A 83 -1.06 -5.34 1.75
C CYS A 83 -0.83 -6.55 0.85
N VAL A 84 -0.19 -6.35 -0.28
CA VAL A 84 0.19 -7.41 -1.22
C VAL A 84 1.72 -7.49 -1.29
N HIS A 85 2.26 -8.60 -1.82
CA HIS A 85 3.69 -8.70 -2.07
C HIS A 85 4.15 -7.58 -3.00
N ALA A 86 5.16 -6.83 -2.55
CA ALA A 86 5.78 -5.82 -3.37
C ALA A 86 6.52 -6.49 -4.54
N ASP A 87 6.46 -5.88 -5.72
CA ASP A 87 7.33 -6.25 -6.82
C ASP A 87 8.72 -5.63 -6.56
N LEU A 88 9.53 -6.34 -5.78
CA LEU A 88 10.87 -5.89 -5.41
C LEU A 88 11.86 -5.98 -6.57
N CYS A 89 11.52 -6.74 -7.62
CA CYS A 89 12.32 -6.84 -8.84
C CYS A 89 12.12 -5.68 -9.82
N SER A 90 11.10 -4.84 -9.60
CA SER A 90 10.92 -3.58 -10.35
C SER A 90 11.98 -2.52 -10.01
N GLU A 91 12.71 -2.69 -8.90
CA GLU A 91 13.81 -1.81 -8.52
C GLU A 91 15.08 -2.10 -9.35
N VAL A 92 15.72 -1.03 -9.83
CA VAL A 92 16.95 -1.12 -10.62
C VAL A 92 18.09 -1.68 -9.75
N ASP A 93 18.95 -2.51 -10.34
CA ASP A 93 20.13 -3.10 -9.72
C ASP A 93 19.86 -3.96 -8.46
N ARG A 94 18.64 -4.50 -8.32
CA ARG A 94 18.28 -5.38 -7.20
C ARG A 94 19.11 -6.67 -7.14
N CYS A 95 19.48 -7.19 -8.31
CA CYS A 95 20.34 -8.37 -8.46
C CYS A 95 21.59 -8.02 -9.27
N PRO A 96 22.72 -8.73 -9.07
CA PRO A 96 23.89 -8.56 -9.90
C PRO A 96 23.60 -8.84 -11.38
N VAL A 97 24.37 -8.25 -12.29
CA VAL A 97 24.13 -8.29 -13.74
C VAL A 97 24.00 -9.71 -14.33
N THR A 98 24.65 -10.71 -13.72
CA THR A 98 24.60 -12.13 -14.15
C THR A 98 23.46 -12.93 -13.50
N PHE A 99 22.55 -12.26 -12.79
CA PHE A 99 21.44 -12.85 -12.08
C PHE A 99 20.11 -12.25 -12.52
N ASP A 100 19.11 -13.11 -12.67
CA ASP A 100 17.72 -12.71 -12.86
C ASP A 100 17.06 -12.51 -11.49
N CYS A 101 16.26 -11.46 -11.35
CA CYS A 101 15.44 -11.23 -10.18
C CYS A 101 14.09 -11.94 -10.33
N VAL A 102 13.70 -12.71 -9.31
CA VAL A 102 12.42 -13.39 -9.25
C VAL A 102 11.70 -12.98 -7.97
N ASN A 103 10.52 -12.38 -8.07
CA ASN A 103 9.67 -12.11 -6.91
C ASN A 103 9.20 -13.41 -6.25
N THR A 104 9.19 -13.43 -4.93
CA THR A 104 8.75 -14.59 -4.15
C THR A 104 7.80 -14.17 -3.04
N ILE A 105 6.87 -15.05 -2.68
CA ILE A 105 5.94 -14.82 -1.56
C ILE A 105 6.57 -14.98 -0.16
N ALA A 106 7.84 -15.43 -0.09
CA ALA A 106 8.55 -15.62 1.17
C ALA A 106 9.51 -14.46 1.40
N ASP A 107 9.67 -14.01 2.65
CA ASP A 107 10.69 -13.05 3.06
C ASP A 107 12.09 -13.53 2.58
N PRO A 108 12.87 -12.71 1.85
CA PRO A 108 12.80 -11.24 1.74
C PRO A 108 11.91 -10.69 0.61
N GLY A 109 11.06 -11.50 -0.01
CA GLY A 109 10.12 -11.09 -1.07
C GLY A 109 10.66 -11.23 -2.49
N PHE A 110 11.93 -11.63 -2.65
CA PHE A 110 12.57 -11.89 -3.94
C PHE A 110 13.77 -12.83 -3.79
N LYS A 111 14.25 -13.35 -4.93
CA LYS A 111 15.50 -14.09 -5.06
C LYS A 111 16.25 -13.69 -6.32
N CYS A 112 17.58 -13.64 -6.22
CA CYS A 112 18.45 -13.55 -7.38
C CYS A 112 18.87 -14.96 -7.79
N ILE A 113 18.54 -15.36 -9.01
CA ILE A 113 18.92 -16.65 -9.58
C ILE A 113 19.92 -16.45 -10.70
N CYS A 114 20.89 -17.36 -10.87
CA CYS A 114 21.83 -17.27 -11.97
C CYS A 114 21.08 -17.31 -13.31
N GLN A 115 21.48 -16.46 -14.24
CA GLN A 115 21.03 -16.54 -15.62
C GLN A 115 21.32 -17.93 -16.20
N LEU A 116 20.51 -18.35 -17.17
CA LEU A 116 20.74 -19.59 -17.90
C LEU A 116 22.15 -19.61 -18.49
N GLY A 117 22.90 -20.68 -18.23
CA GLY A 117 24.29 -20.84 -18.64
C GLY A 117 25.33 -20.43 -17.59
N PHE A 118 24.92 -19.85 -16.47
CA PHE A 118 25.79 -19.54 -15.34
C PHE A 118 25.56 -20.51 -14.16
N ILE A 119 26.63 -20.85 -13.46
CA ILE A 119 26.58 -21.68 -12.25
C ILE A 119 27.03 -20.80 -11.08
N LYS A 120 26.31 -20.89 -9.96
CA LYS A 120 26.70 -20.22 -8.72
C LYS A 120 28.00 -20.85 -8.21
N ASP A 121 29.09 -20.09 -8.23
CA ASP A 121 30.33 -20.51 -7.58
C ASP A 121 30.19 -20.34 -6.06
N VAL A 122 30.17 -21.47 -5.35
CA VAL A 122 29.96 -21.52 -3.89
C VAL A 122 31.29 -21.31 -3.13
N SER A 123 32.43 -21.28 -3.82
CA SER A 123 33.76 -21.22 -3.20
C SER A 123 34.15 -19.83 -2.66
N LEU A 124 33.47 -18.75 -3.07
CA LEU A 124 33.70 -17.37 -2.60
C LEU A 124 33.00 -17.01 -1.28
N LEU A 125 32.08 -17.85 -0.77
CA LEU A 125 31.37 -17.59 0.50
C LEU A 125 32.20 -17.97 1.74
N ALA A 126 33.27 -18.76 1.58
CA ALA A 126 34.10 -19.23 2.70
C ALA A 126 35.17 -18.22 3.17
N THR A 127 35.26 -17.03 2.54
CA THR A 127 36.29 -16.02 2.86
C THR A 127 35.75 -14.79 3.58
N LEU A 128 34.45 -14.77 3.92
CA LEU A 128 33.77 -13.63 4.58
C LEU A 128 33.01 -14.01 5.87
N LEU A 129 33.32 -15.16 6.47
CA LEU A 129 32.93 -15.51 7.84
C LEU A 129 34.13 -15.43 8.78
#